data_AF-A0A419ANQ5-F1
#
_entry.id   AF-A0A419ANQ5-F1
#
_cell.length_a   1.000
_cell.length_b   1.000
_cell.length_c   1.000
_cell.angle_alpha   90.00
_cell.angle_beta   90.00
_cell.angle_gamma   90.00
#
_symmetry.space_group_name_H-M   'P 1'
#
loop_
_entity.id
_entity.type
_entity.pdbx_description
1 polymer ?
#
loop_
_entity_poly.entity_id
_entity_poly.type
_entity_poly.pdbx_seq_one_letter_code
_entity_poly.pdbx_strand_id
1 'polypeptide(L)'
;MDSFEKRCSFFYQQAAEKYSEYPGAELIQMSYRLLWLGEWLRLTHSWHQQFSPCSPREALEYALIKQHQWTPEIIQSMSDKEMSLALTDYWTAFAADPEWSSKQWDIEKQLDRLDDPYTGMDIWPKSTQANAIPA
;
A
#
# COMPACT_ATOMS: atom_id res chain seq x y z
N MET A 1 -9.85 12.04 15.31
CA MET A 1 -9.37 11.04 14.34
C MET A 1 -8.27 10.26 15.03
N ASP A 2 -8.52 8.96 15.22
CA ASP A 2 -7.58 8.04 15.85
C ASP A 2 -6.26 7.97 15.06
N SER A 3 -5.17 7.62 15.72
CA SER A 3 -3.83 7.49 15.10
C SER A 3 -3.82 6.50 13.93
N PHE A 4 -4.64 5.45 14.02
CA PHE A 4 -4.83 4.47 12.96
C PHE A 4 -5.58 5.06 11.75
N GLU A 5 -6.73 5.69 11.97
CA GLU A 5 -7.52 6.31 10.90
C GLU A 5 -6.71 7.37 10.13
N LYS A 6 -5.93 8.19 10.85
CA LYS A 6 -5.02 9.16 10.21
C LYS A 6 -4.01 8.48 9.31
N ARG A 7 -3.51 7.30 9.70
CA ARG A 7 -2.56 6.53 8.89
C ARG A 7 -3.22 5.89 7.67
N CYS A 8 -4.44 5.36 7.81
CA CYS A 8 -5.23 4.88 6.67
C CYS A 8 -5.42 6.01 5.64
N SER A 9 -5.91 7.16 6.07
CA SER A 9 -6.08 8.34 5.21
C SER A 9 -4.78 8.76 4.52
N PHE A 10 -3.67 8.79 5.27
CA PHE A 10 -2.35 9.16 4.73
C PHE A 10 -1.82 8.16 3.69
N PHE A 11 -1.96 6.85 3.92
CA PHE A 11 -1.54 5.85 2.94
C PHE A 11 -2.44 5.83 1.72
N TYR A 12 -3.74 6.08 1.89
CA TYR A 12 -4.68 6.16 0.78
C TYR A 12 -4.38 7.36 -0.12
N GLN A 13 -4.05 8.51 0.49
CA GLN A 13 -3.56 9.69 -0.22
C GLN A 13 -2.24 9.40 -0.97
N GLN A 14 -1.23 8.82 -0.30
CA GLN A 14 0.03 8.47 -0.96
C GLN A 14 -0.15 7.48 -2.11
N ALA A 15 -1.06 6.51 -1.96
CA ALA A 15 -1.36 5.55 -3.01
C ALA A 15 -1.89 6.23 -4.27
N ALA A 16 -2.69 7.29 -4.11
CA ALA A 16 -3.24 8.08 -5.19
C ALA A 16 -2.22 9.07 -5.80
N GLU A 17 -1.36 9.70 -4.99
CA GLU A 17 -0.34 10.69 -5.43
C GLU A 17 0.69 10.12 -6.41
N LYS A 18 0.81 8.78 -6.49
CA LYS A 18 1.65 8.10 -7.48
C LYS A 18 1.22 8.37 -8.94
N TYR A 19 -0.04 8.74 -9.16
CA TYR A 19 -0.62 8.85 -10.49
C TYR A 19 -0.97 10.31 -10.83
N SER A 20 -0.64 10.74 -12.05
CA SER A 20 -1.01 12.08 -12.55
C SER A 20 -2.47 12.17 -12.99
N GLU A 21 -3.10 11.03 -13.30
CA GLU A 21 -4.49 10.88 -13.72
C GLU A 21 -5.12 9.73 -12.94
N TYR A 22 -6.45 9.69 -12.86
CA TYR A 22 -7.15 8.63 -12.12
C TYR A 22 -6.89 7.26 -12.76
N PRO A 23 -6.18 6.34 -12.06
CA PRO A 23 -5.77 5.06 -12.64
C PRO A 23 -6.85 3.97 -12.50
N GLY A 24 -7.97 4.28 -11.86
CA GLY A 24 -8.96 3.31 -11.40
C GLY A 24 -8.74 2.87 -9.94
N ALA A 25 -9.83 2.52 -9.26
CA ALA A 25 -9.82 2.18 -7.83
C ALA A 25 -8.91 0.99 -7.52
N GLU A 26 -8.88 -0.03 -8.38
CA GLU A 26 -8.09 -1.25 -8.15
C GLU A 26 -6.59 -0.96 -7.97
N LEU A 27 -6.02 -0.07 -8.78
CA LEU A 27 -4.61 0.29 -8.69
C LEU A 27 -4.29 1.12 -7.44
N ILE A 28 -5.20 2.00 -7.03
CA ILE A 28 -5.07 2.76 -5.78
C ILE A 28 -5.15 1.81 -4.58
N GLN A 29 -6.15 0.93 -4.55
CA GLN A 29 -6.33 -0.06 -3.49
C GLN A 29 -5.12 -1.00 -3.38
N MET A 30 -4.55 -1.45 -4.50
CA MET A 30 -3.34 -2.28 -4.49
C MET A 30 -2.15 -1.54 -3.88
N SER A 31 -1.92 -0.29 -4.31
CA SER A 31 -0.85 0.55 -3.77
C SER A 31 -1.04 0.81 -2.27
N TYR A 32 -2.27 1.07 -1.84
CA TYR A 32 -2.63 1.22 -0.42
C TYR A 32 -2.31 -0.03 0.40
N ARG A 33 -2.71 -1.20 -0.09
CA ARG A 33 -2.41 -2.49 0.57
C ARG A 33 -0.90 -2.71 0.67
N LEU A 34 -0.16 -2.44 -0.41
CA LEU A 34 1.30 -2.54 -0.39
C LEU A 34 1.94 -1.62 0.64
N LEU A 35 1.45 -0.39 0.82
CA LEU A 35 1.94 0.50 1.89
C LEU A 35 1.71 -0.11 3.29
N TRP A 36 0.59 -0.80 3.51
CA TRP A 36 0.35 -1.51 4.77
C TRP A 36 1.25 -2.73 4.96
N LEU A 37 1.49 -3.51 3.91
CA LEU A 37 2.48 -4.60 3.97
C LEU A 37 3.88 -4.05 4.29
N GLY A 38 4.24 -2.93 3.67
CA GLY A 38 5.51 -2.24 3.91
C GLY A 38 5.63 -1.75 5.35
N GLU A 39 4.56 -1.20 5.92
CA GLU A 39 4.51 -0.77 7.32
C GLU A 39 4.67 -1.96 8.28
N TRP A 40 4.01 -3.09 7.98
CA TRP A 40 4.19 -4.33 8.73
C TRP A 40 5.65 -4.80 8.67
N LEU A 41 6.24 -4.91 7.47
CA LEU A 41 7.64 -5.31 7.29
C LEU A 41 8.60 -4.39 8.06
N ARG A 42 8.40 -3.07 7.93
CA ARG A 42 9.19 -2.03 8.59
C ARG A 42 9.19 -2.18 10.11
N LEU A 43 8.05 -2.56 10.69
CA LEU A 43 7.88 -2.73 12.12
C LEU A 43 8.40 -4.10 12.59
N THR A 44 8.01 -5.19 11.93
CA THR A 44 8.35 -6.57 12.31
C THR A 44 9.85 -6.84 12.19
N HIS A 45 10.54 -6.22 11.24
CA HIS A 45 11.99 -6.33 11.10
C HIS A 45 12.79 -5.20 11.76
N SER A 46 12.13 -4.27 12.44
CA SER A 46 12.74 -3.07 13.04
C SER A 46 13.63 -2.27 12.08
N TRP A 47 13.34 -2.29 10.77
CA TRP A 47 14.16 -1.63 9.76
C TRP A 47 14.20 -0.11 9.93
N HIS A 48 13.16 0.48 10.51
CA HIS A 48 13.14 1.88 10.91
C HIS A 48 14.14 2.26 12.01
N GLN A 49 14.70 1.28 12.72
CA GLN A 49 15.74 1.49 13.75
C GLN A 49 17.14 1.23 13.19
N GLN A 50 17.25 0.35 12.19
CA GLN A 50 18.51 -0.06 11.58
C GLN A 50 18.95 0.86 10.44
N PHE A 51 18.00 1.44 9.73
CA PHE A 51 18.22 2.33 8.60
C PHE A 51 17.55 3.69 8.90
N SER A 52 18.18 4.79 8.44
CA SER A 52 17.59 6.15 8.38
C SER A 52 16.15 6.07 7.86
N PRO A 53 15.19 6.93 8.30
CA PRO A 53 13.78 6.56 8.43
C PRO A 53 13.24 5.84 7.18
N CYS A 54 13.24 4.51 7.25
CA CYS A 54 12.79 3.62 6.20
C CYS A 54 11.28 3.80 6.05
N SER A 55 10.84 4.28 4.91
CA SER A 55 9.42 4.37 4.57
C SER A 55 8.82 2.99 4.33
N PRO A 56 7.48 2.83 4.41
CA PRO A 56 6.82 1.59 4.04
C PRO A 56 7.18 1.11 2.63
N ARG A 57 7.31 2.02 1.66
CA ARG A 57 7.69 1.66 0.29
C ARG A 57 9.12 1.11 0.23
N GLU A 58 10.07 1.76 0.87
CA GLU A 58 11.47 1.28 0.94
C GLU A 58 11.57 -0.08 1.65
N ALA A 59 10.71 -0.35 2.64
CA ALA A 59 10.64 -1.66 3.27
C ALA A 59 10.23 -2.77 2.28
N LEU A 60 9.29 -2.51 1.37
CA LEU A 60 8.95 -3.46 0.30
C LEU A 60 10.16 -3.74 -0.59
N GLU A 61 10.90 -2.69 -0.97
CA GLU A 61 12.09 -2.80 -1.81
C GLU A 61 13.17 -3.62 -1.12
N TYR A 62 13.42 -3.38 0.16
CA TYR A 62 14.38 -4.16 0.95
C TYR A 62 13.97 -5.63 1.07
N ALA A 63 12.67 -5.89 1.27
CA ALA A 63 12.15 -7.26 1.31
C ALA A 63 12.40 -8.00 -0.01
N LEU A 64 12.19 -7.32 -1.14
CA LEU A 64 12.45 -7.86 -2.49
C LEU A 64 13.94 -8.08 -2.77
N ILE A 65 14.80 -7.12 -2.43
CA ILE A 65 16.27 -7.27 -2.55
C ILE A 65 16.72 -8.49 -1.74
N LYS A 66 16.25 -8.60 -0.49
CA LYS A 66 16.64 -9.68 0.41
C LYS A 66 16.18 -11.06 -0.10
N GLN A 67 14.95 -11.15 -0.62
CA GLN A 67 14.37 -12.41 -1.07
C GLN A 67 14.91 -12.86 -2.43
N HIS A 68 14.98 -11.95 -3.40
CA HIS A 68 15.24 -12.30 -4.81
C HIS A 68 16.62 -11.87 -5.31
N GLN A 69 17.38 -11.12 -4.51
CA GLN A 69 18.70 -10.57 -4.90
C GLN A 69 18.64 -9.70 -6.17
N TRP A 70 17.48 -9.10 -6.45
CA TRP A 70 17.30 -8.14 -7.54
C TRP A 70 17.95 -6.80 -7.21
N THR A 71 18.35 -6.08 -8.26
CA THR A 71 18.91 -4.74 -8.10
C THR A 71 17.81 -3.70 -7.84
N PRO A 72 18.14 -2.55 -7.21
CA PRO A 72 17.16 -1.48 -7.00
C PRO A 72 16.49 -1.02 -8.29
N GLU A 73 17.22 -0.99 -9.42
CA GLU A 73 16.68 -0.55 -10.71
C GLU A 73 15.58 -1.48 -11.23
N ILE A 74 15.77 -2.80 -11.07
CA ILE A 74 14.73 -3.79 -11.42
C ILE A 74 13.48 -3.51 -10.60
N ILE A 75 13.63 -3.36 -9.28
CA ILE A 75 12.52 -3.18 -8.36
C ILE A 75 11.77 -1.87 -8.61
N GLN A 76 12.49 -0.77 -8.87
CA GLN A 76 11.90 0.53 -9.18
C GLN A 76 11.10 0.52 -10.49
N SER A 77 11.44 -0.37 -11.42
CA SER A 77 10.69 -0.56 -12.67
C SER A 77 9.43 -1.42 -12.52
N MET A 78 9.25 -2.10 -11.38
CA MET A 78 8.10 -2.98 -11.16
C MET A 78 6.82 -2.17 -10.95
N SER A 79 5.75 -2.59 -11.62
CA SER A 79 4.39 -2.19 -11.28
C SER A 79 4.00 -2.71 -9.89
N ASP A 80 2.97 -2.11 -9.29
CA ASP A 80 2.47 -2.58 -8.00
C ASP A 80 1.93 -4.01 -8.06
N LYS A 81 1.40 -4.42 -9.22
CA LYS A 81 0.94 -5.79 -9.45
C LYS A 81 2.11 -6.78 -9.44
N GLU A 82 3.20 -6.46 -10.13
CA GLU A 82 4.41 -7.31 -10.14
C GLU A 82 5.05 -7.35 -8.76
N MET A 83 5.12 -6.21 -8.07
CA MET A 83 5.64 -6.12 -6.71
C MET A 83 4.82 -6.97 -5.75
N SER A 84 3.49 -6.87 -5.81
CA SER A 84 2.58 -7.66 -4.98
C SER A 84 2.74 -9.17 -5.24
N LEU A 85 2.87 -9.57 -6.51
CA LEU A 85 3.13 -10.97 -6.86
C LEU A 85 4.48 -11.47 -6.31
N ALA A 86 5.54 -10.68 -6.44
CA ALA A 86 6.86 -11.05 -5.95
C ALA A 86 6.94 -11.11 -4.40
N LEU A 87 5.99 -10.49 -3.70
CA LEU A 87 5.87 -10.47 -2.24
C LEU A 87 4.86 -11.49 -1.68
N THR A 88 4.42 -12.47 -2.48
CA THR A 88 3.39 -13.46 -2.06
C THR A 88 3.70 -14.15 -0.73
N ASP A 89 4.97 -14.49 -0.46
CA ASP A 89 5.36 -15.12 0.80
C ASP A 89 5.19 -14.16 1.99
N TYR A 90 5.51 -12.89 1.81
CA TYR A 90 5.31 -11.87 2.83
C TYR A 90 3.84 -11.55 3.04
N TRP A 91 3.02 -11.57 1.98
CA TRP A 91 1.56 -11.49 2.12
C TRP A 91 0.99 -12.62 2.96
N THR A 92 1.48 -13.84 2.73
CA THR A 92 1.08 -15.02 3.50
C THR A 92 1.49 -14.88 4.97
N ALA A 93 2.72 -14.44 5.23
CA ALA A 93 3.20 -14.20 6.59
C ALA A 93 2.43 -13.08 7.29
N PHE A 94 2.14 -11.98 6.58
CA PHE A 94 1.33 -10.89 7.08
C PHE A 94 -0.05 -11.40 7.49
N ALA A 95 -0.75 -12.12 6.61
CA ALA A 95 -2.08 -12.69 6.89
C ALA A 95 -2.08 -13.68 8.08
N ALA A 96 -0.96 -14.36 8.33
CA ALA A 96 -0.80 -15.30 9.43
C ALA A 96 -0.38 -14.66 10.77
N ASP A 97 -0.02 -13.37 10.78
CA ASP A 97 0.45 -12.67 11.98
C ASP A 97 -0.71 -12.40 12.97
N PRO A 98 -0.70 -13.01 14.17
CA PRO A 98 -1.78 -12.86 15.14
C PRO A 98 -1.96 -11.42 15.63
N GLU A 99 -0.87 -10.65 15.75
CA GLU A 99 -0.90 -9.26 16.23
C GLU A 99 -1.50 -8.31 15.19
N TRP A 100 -1.42 -8.69 13.91
CA TRP A 100 -1.92 -7.91 12.78
C TRP A 100 -3.23 -8.41 12.20
N SER A 101 -3.68 -9.61 12.56
CA SER A 101 -4.93 -10.21 12.08
C SER A 101 -6.15 -9.28 12.29
N SER A 102 -6.29 -8.67 13.47
CA SER A 102 -7.36 -7.70 13.75
C SER A 102 -7.16 -6.40 12.96
N LYS A 103 -5.92 -5.91 12.86
CA LYS A 103 -5.57 -4.71 12.10
C LYS A 103 -5.88 -4.86 10.62
N GLN A 104 -5.69 -6.03 10.02
CA GLN A 104 -6.00 -6.27 8.61
C GLN A 104 -7.48 -6.08 8.31
N TRP A 105 -8.35 -6.62 9.16
CA TRP A 105 -9.78 -6.42 9.01
C TRP A 105 -10.15 -4.94 9.11
N ASP A 106 -9.56 -4.21 10.07
CA ASP A 106 -9.77 -2.78 10.20
C ASP A 106 -9.21 -1.99 9.01
N ILE A 107 -8.07 -2.39 8.45
CA ILE A 107 -7.42 -1.76 7.28
C ILE A 107 -8.32 -1.85 6.06
N GLU A 108 -8.86 -3.04 5.77
CA GLU A 108 -9.78 -3.25 4.63
C GLU A 108 -11.11 -2.51 4.84
N LYS A 109 -11.65 -2.53 6.07
CA LYS A 109 -12.87 -1.76 6.39
C LYS A 109 -12.67 -0.25 6.24
N GLN A 110 -11.50 0.28 6.59
CA GLN A 110 -11.19 1.68 6.35
C GLN A 110 -10.98 1.97 4.86
N LEU A 111 -10.40 1.04 4.10
CA LEU A 111 -10.29 1.18 2.65
C LEU A 111 -11.68 1.30 2.00
N ASP A 112 -12.62 0.41 2.33
CA ASP A 112 -14.00 0.46 1.83
C ASP A 112 -14.67 1.80 2.13
N ARG A 113 -14.41 2.39 3.30
CA ARG A 113 -14.91 3.71 3.68
C ARG A 113 -14.26 4.83 2.90
N LEU A 114 -12.94 4.75 2.69
CA LEU A 114 -12.19 5.77 1.97
C LEU A 114 -12.53 5.78 0.47
N ASP A 115 -12.84 4.61 -0.09
CA ASP A 115 -13.31 4.43 -1.47
C ASP A 115 -14.78 4.83 -1.68
N ASP A 116 -15.56 5.03 -0.61
CA ASP A 116 -16.99 5.34 -0.73
C ASP A 116 -17.21 6.65 -1.52
N PRO A 117 -17.94 6.63 -2.64
CA PRO A 117 -18.04 7.78 -3.55
C PRO A 117 -18.93 8.91 -3.03
N TYR A 118 -19.51 8.78 -1.82
CA TYR A 118 -20.39 9.76 -1.20
C TYR A 118 -19.86 10.31 0.13
N THR A 119 -19.14 9.48 0.87
CA THR A 119 -18.71 9.72 2.25
C THR A 119 -17.22 9.48 2.47
N GLY A 120 -16.54 8.87 1.50
CA GLY A 120 -15.12 8.60 1.52
C GLY A 120 -14.25 9.80 1.19
N MET A 121 -12.96 9.56 0.98
CA MET A 121 -12.00 10.62 0.71
C MET A 121 -12.04 10.99 -0.77
N ASP A 122 -12.40 12.24 -1.07
CA ASP A 122 -12.41 12.78 -2.43
C ASP A 122 -10.99 13.14 -2.90
N ILE A 123 -10.14 12.12 -3.13
CA ILE A 123 -8.78 12.34 -3.66
C ILE A 123 -8.80 12.64 -5.16
N TRP A 124 -9.83 12.15 -5.86
CA TRP A 124 -10.03 12.38 -7.29
C TRP A 124 -11.47 12.83 -7.53
N PRO A 125 -11.70 14.13 -7.80
CA PRO A 125 -13.04 14.65 -8.05
C PRO A 125 -13.74 13.87 -9.16
N LYS A 126 -15.06 13.65 -9.04
CA LYS A 126 -15.87 12.87 -9.99
C LYS A 126 -15.71 13.30 -11.46
N SER A 127 -15.38 14.56 -11.72
CA SER A 127 -15.06 15.07 -13.06
C SER A 127 -13.84 14.41 -13.71
N THR A 128 -12.89 13.92 -12.91
CA THR A 128 -11.68 13.24 -13.35
C THR A 128 -11.90 11.73 -13.53
N GLN A 129 -12.85 11.15 -12.79
CA GLN A 129 -13.19 9.72 -12.86
C GLN A 129 -14.02 9.36 -14.10
N ALA A 130 -14.74 10.32 -14.69
CA ALA A 130 -15.62 10.12 -15.85
C ALA A 130 -14.88 9.80 -17.17
N ASN A 131 -13.56 9.95 -17.20
CA ASN A 131 -12.71 9.63 -18.36
C ASN A 131 -12.05 8.24 -18.27
N ALA A 132 -12.27 7.49 -17.19
CA ALA A 132 -11.81 6.11 -17.11
C ALA A 132 -12.65 5.24 -18.04
N ILE A 133 -12.12 4.99 -19.23
CA ILE A 133 -12.73 4.08 -20.21
C ILE A 133 -12.75 2.68 -19.58
N PRO A 134 -13.93 2.02 -19.46
CA PRO A 134 -13.98 0.64 -19.02
C PRO A 134 -13.27 -0.23 -20.08
N ALA A 135 -12.30 -1.03 -19.63
CA ALA A 135 -11.71 -2.10 -20.42
C ALA A 135 -12.70 -3.26 -20.59
#